data_AF-K0T4G5-F1
#
_entry.id   AF-K0T4G5-F1
#
_cell.length_a   1.000
_cell.length_b   1.000
_cell.length_c   1.000
_cell.angle_alpha   90.00
_cell.angle_beta   90.00
_cell.angle_gamma   90.00
#
_symmetry.space_group_name_H-M   'P 1'
#
loop_
_entity.id
_entity.type
_entity.pdbx_description
1 polymer ?
#
loop_
_entity_poly.entity_id
_entity_poly.type
_entity_poly.pdbx_seq_one_letter_code
_entity_poly.pdbx_strand_id
1 'polypeptide(L)'
;LGDEAFSYCRNLTEVILLGGDCLLNQEFLDCGLFSGQGVLNQNRLNKLIGSGLASDLPLTAIKVSVSGTLSDRMARLPKECRLSLEGRIRELSRLDLTQDGNILACFPLVHRSSWTSVEDTNDETAGSLHQVLRLISFHELKESTILIELAMWKSRLVVDEARADCRTSVPDPAKCLIMEYCGFTGFLEPAIESDRRFNV
;
A
#
# COMPACT_ATOMS: atom_id res chain seq x y z
N LEU A 1 -19.75 -5.26 16.48
CA LEU A 1 -19.52 -6.14 17.64
C LEU A 1 -20.44 -5.72 18.80
N GLY A 2 -20.81 -4.45 18.90
CA GLY A 2 -21.79 -3.96 19.88
C GLY A 2 -21.09 -3.43 21.13
N ASP A 3 -21.89 -2.92 22.07
CA ASP A 3 -21.37 -2.47 23.37
C ASP A 3 -20.88 -3.66 24.19
N GLU A 4 -19.83 -3.46 24.99
CA GLU A 4 -19.11 -4.52 25.72
C GLU A 4 -18.49 -5.62 24.85
N ALA A 5 -18.14 -5.31 23.60
CA ALA A 5 -17.37 -6.22 22.77
C ALA A 5 -16.11 -6.69 23.52
N PHE A 6 -15.92 -8.01 23.60
CA PHE A 6 -14.79 -8.68 24.25
C PHE A 6 -14.75 -8.61 25.80
N SER A 7 -15.78 -8.12 26.49
CA SER A 7 -15.79 -7.99 27.97
C SER A 7 -15.53 -9.29 28.74
N TYR A 8 -15.87 -10.45 28.15
CA TYR A 8 -15.63 -11.76 28.74
C TYR A 8 -14.38 -12.48 28.22
N CYS A 9 -13.61 -11.84 27.35
CA CYS A 9 -12.45 -12.45 26.69
C CYS A 9 -11.15 -12.19 27.47
N ARG A 10 -11.05 -12.72 28.70
CA ARG A 10 -9.94 -12.42 29.64
C ARG A 10 -8.53 -12.78 29.18
N ASN A 11 -8.41 -13.67 28.18
CA ASN A 11 -7.12 -14.09 27.61
C ASN A 11 -6.88 -13.52 26.21
N LEU A 12 -7.66 -12.54 25.77
CA LEU A 12 -7.52 -11.93 24.45
C LEU A 12 -6.29 -11.02 24.44
N THR A 13 -5.27 -11.39 23.68
CA THR A 13 -4.00 -10.65 23.60
C THR A 13 -3.85 -9.85 22.30
N GLU A 14 -4.64 -10.16 21.27
CA GLU A 14 -4.57 -9.51 19.97
C GLU A 14 -5.97 -9.38 19.35
N VAL A 15 -6.25 -8.23 18.73
CA VAL A 15 -7.44 -7.98 17.92
C VAL A 15 -7.00 -7.36 16.60
N ILE A 16 -7.35 -8.02 15.49
CA ILE A 16 -7.12 -7.54 14.13
C ILE A 16 -8.48 -7.26 13.48
N LEU A 17 -8.73 -6.01 13.12
CA LEU A 17 -9.93 -5.57 12.43
C LEU A 17 -9.65 -5.48 10.92
N LEU A 18 -10.30 -6.34 10.13
CA LEU A 18 -10.10 -6.40 8.68
C LEU A 18 -10.83 -5.27 7.91
N GLY A 19 -11.66 -4.48 8.58
CA GLY A 19 -12.48 -3.43 7.99
C GLY A 19 -11.75 -2.10 7.72
N GLY A 20 -10.52 -2.14 7.21
CA GLY A 20 -9.69 -0.96 6.94
C GLY A 20 -10.40 0.12 6.12
N ASP A 21 -11.09 -0.30 5.07
CA ASP A 21 -11.86 0.57 4.17
C ASP A 21 -12.90 1.43 4.90
N CYS A 22 -13.39 0.92 6.04
CA CYS A 22 -14.36 1.59 6.87
C CYS A 22 -13.75 2.28 8.08
N LEU A 23 -12.69 1.73 8.65
CA LEU A 23 -12.12 2.18 9.92
C LEU A 23 -11.00 3.20 9.72
N LEU A 24 -10.39 3.26 8.54
CA LEU A 24 -9.36 4.22 8.19
C LEU A 24 -9.91 5.26 7.21
N ASN A 25 -9.37 6.48 7.30
CA ASN A 25 -9.70 7.57 6.38
C ASN A 25 -9.20 7.23 4.96
N GLN A 26 -10.12 7.01 4.03
CA GLN A 26 -9.78 6.65 2.65
C GLN A 26 -9.11 7.78 1.88
N GLU A 27 -9.54 9.04 2.06
CA GLU A 27 -8.89 10.18 1.40
C GLU A 27 -7.41 10.30 1.80
N PHE A 28 -7.10 9.94 3.05
CA PHE A 28 -5.73 9.85 3.53
C PHE A 28 -4.97 8.70 2.86
N LEU A 29 -5.56 7.51 2.74
CA LEU A 29 -4.91 6.36 2.09
C LEU A 29 -4.74 6.53 0.57
N ASP A 30 -5.65 7.25 -0.08
CA ASP A 30 -5.60 7.47 -1.53
C ASP A 30 -4.58 8.54 -1.89
N CYS A 31 -4.60 9.68 -1.19
CA CYS A 31 -3.87 10.88 -1.60
C CYS A 31 -2.80 11.33 -0.60
N GLY A 32 -2.67 10.67 0.55
CA GLY A 32 -1.79 11.11 1.64
C GLY A 32 -2.20 12.44 2.26
N LEU A 33 -3.41 12.92 2.00
CA LEU A 33 -3.91 14.21 2.47
C LEU A 33 -4.30 14.10 3.94
N PHE A 34 -3.53 14.77 4.79
CA PHE A 34 -3.84 14.85 6.21
C PHE A 34 -4.82 16.01 6.43
N SER A 35 -6.10 15.70 6.66
CA SER A 35 -7.14 16.69 6.95
C SER A 35 -7.11 17.22 8.39
N GLY A 36 -6.15 16.78 9.20
CA GLY A 36 -6.07 17.05 10.63
C GLY A 36 -7.04 16.21 11.48
N GLN A 37 -7.86 15.35 10.86
CA GLN A 37 -8.86 14.53 11.55
C GLN A 37 -8.31 13.15 12.03
N GLY A 38 -7.00 12.92 11.92
CA GLY A 38 -6.35 11.64 12.20
C GLY A 38 -6.68 10.57 11.14
N VAL A 39 -5.95 9.46 11.16
CA VAL A 39 -6.14 8.36 10.19
C VAL A 39 -7.28 7.40 10.60
N LEU A 40 -7.56 7.30 11.89
CA LEU A 40 -8.56 6.39 12.45
C LEU A 40 -9.94 7.04 12.54
N ASN A 41 -10.95 6.41 11.96
CA ASN A 41 -12.33 6.85 12.04
C ASN A 41 -12.96 6.46 13.39
N GLN A 42 -12.73 7.31 14.39
CA GLN A 42 -13.20 7.09 15.78
C GLN A 42 -14.71 6.84 15.87
N ASN A 43 -15.52 7.55 15.06
CA ASN A 43 -16.96 7.39 15.07
C ASN A 43 -17.39 5.98 14.61
N ARG A 44 -16.71 5.42 13.60
CA ARG A 44 -17.00 4.07 13.11
C ARG A 44 -16.45 3.01 14.04
N LEU A 45 -15.28 3.25 14.62
CA LEU A 45 -14.70 2.36 15.63
C LEU A 45 -15.61 2.26 16.85
N ASN A 46 -16.04 3.39 17.43
CA ASN A 46 -16.92 3.42 18.60
C ASN A 46 -18.29 2.76 18.33
N LYS A 47 -18.80 2.83 17.09
CA LYS A 47 -20.00 2.06 16.70
C LYS A 47 -19.73 0.55 16.66
N LEU A 48 -18.52 0.14 16.32
CA LEU A 48 -18.15 -1.27 16.20
C LEU A 48 -17.97 -1.91 17.59
N ILE A 49 -17.19 -1.28 18.47
CA ILE A 49 -16.76 -1.82 19.77
C ILE A 49 -17.44 -1.19 20.99
N GLY A 50 -18.34 -0.21 20.78
CA GLY A 50 -19.01 0.52 21.86
C GLY A 50 -18.21 1.72 22.37
N SER A 51 -18.53 2.18 23.58
CA SER A 51 -17.86 3.35 24.18
C SER A 51 -16.43 3.08 24.66
N GLY A 52 -15.97 1.82 24.60
CA GLY A 52 -14.61 1.43 24.96
C GLY A 52 -14.48 -0.09 25.07
N LEU A 53 -13.25 -0.55 25.30
CA LEU A 53 -13.00 -1.93 25.70
C LEU A 53 -13.01 -2.05 27.23
N ALA A 54 -13.32 -3.25 27.73
CA ALA A 54 -13.23 -3.54 29.16
C ALA A 54 -11.78 -3.33 29.64
N SER A 55 -11.62 -2.65 30.78
CA SER A 55 -10.31 -2.35 31.39
C SER A 55 -9.50 -3.57 31.77
N ASP A 56 -10.13 -4.74 31.85
CA ASP A 56 -9.53 -5.95 32.41
C ASP A 56 -8.87 -6.81 31.32
N LEU A 57 -8.84 -6.33 30.07
CA LEU A 57 -8.23 -7.04 28.95
C LEU A 57 -6.71 -6.80 28.91
N PRO A 58 -5.89 -7.85 28.68
CA PRO A 58 -4.45 -7.70 28.52
C PRO A 58 -4.03 -7.14 27.15
N LEU A 59 -4.96 -6.50 26.43
CA LEU A 59 -4.71 -5.89 25.12
C LEU A 59 -3.95 -4.57 25.28
N THR A 60 -2.91 -4.39 24.48
CA THR A 60 -2.11 -3.16 24.44
C THR A 60 -2.41 -2.28 23.22
N ALA A 61 -2.95 -2.88 22.15
CA ALA A 61 -3.29 -2.19 20.91
C ALA A 61 -4.39 -2.92 20.14
N ILE A 62 -5.11 -2.17 19.30
CA ILE A 62 -5.96 -2.73 18.24
C ILE A 62 -5.22 -2.58 16.92
N LYS A 63 -5.18 -3.66 16.15
CA LYS A 63 -4.63 -3.64 14.81
C LYS A 63 -5.76 -3.49 13.80
N VAL A 64 -5.60 -2.63 12.82
CA VAL A 64 -6.54 -2.45 11.72
C VAL A 64 -5.80 -2.76 10.43
N SER A 65 -6.31 -3.70 9.65
CA SER A 65 -5.77 -3.95 8.31
C SER A 65 -5.90 -2.68 7.49
N VAL A 66 -4.82 -2.24 6.87
CA VAL A 66 -4.87 -1.18 5.88
C VAL A 66 -5.63 -1.67 4.66
N SER A 67 -6.35 -0.77 4.00
CA SER A 67 -7.12 -1.09 2.78
C SER A 67 -6.28 -1.86 1.77
N GLY A 68 -6.92 -2.79 1.06
CA GLY A 68 -6.31 -3.54 -0.04
C GLY A 68 -5.70 -2.64 -1.11
N THR A 69 -6.15 -1.39 -1.23
CA THR A 69 -5.58 -0.42 -2.18
C THR A 69 -4.08 -0.21 -2.00
N LEU A 70 -3.58 -0.22 -0.75
CA LEU A 70 -2.17 0.00 -0.45
C LEU A 70 -1.33 -1.25 -0.74
N SER A 71 -1.84 -2.42 -0.36
CA SER A 71 -1.27 -3.72 -0.69
C SER A 71 -1.20 -3.91 -2.22
N ASP A 72 -2.25 -3.54 -2.94
CA ASP A 72 -2.32 -3.63 -4.41
C ASP A 72 -1.32 -2.71 -5.09
N ARG A 73 -1.12 -1.49 -4.57
CA ARG A 73 -0.08 -0.58 -5.06
C ARG A 73 1.31 -1.17 -4.88
N MET A 74 1.60 -1.74 -3.71
CA MET A 74 2.87 -2.42 -3.47
C MET A 74 3.06 -3.65 -4.35
N ALA A 75 1.99 -4.39 -4.65
CA ALA A 75 2.04 -5.56 -5.51
C ALA A 75 2.41 -5.23 -6.97
N ARG A 76 2.14 -4.00 -7.43
CA ARG A 76 2.51 -3.51 -8.78
C ARG A 76 3.96 -3.05 -8.89
N LEU A 77 4.66 -2.87 -7.77
CA LEU A 77 6.04 -2.42 -7.79
C LEU A 77 6.98 -3.57 -8.20
N PRO A 78 8.11 -3.26 -8.86
CA PRO A 78 9.15 -4.25 -9.11
C PRO A 78 9.58 -4.96 -7.82
N LYS A 79 9.92 -6.26 -7.94
CA LYS A 79 10.17 -7.14 -6.80
C LYS A 79 11.23 -6.57 -5.83
N GLU A 80 12.31 -5.99 -6.34
CA GLU A 80 13.39 -5.41 -5.54
C GLU A 80 12.91 -4.19 -4.75
N CYS A 81 12.06 -3.35 -5.37
CA CYS A 81 11.45 -2.21 -4.71
C CYS A 81 10.50 -2.66 -3.60
N ARG A 82 9.67 -3.66 -3.88
CA ARG A 82 8.74 -4.22 -2.89
C ARG A 82 9.46 -4.76 -1.67
N LEU A 83 10.49 -5.60 -1.85
CA LEU A 83 11.27 -6.16 -0.73
C LEU A 83 11.95 -5.07 0.12
N SER A 84 12.46 -4.02 -0.52
CA SER A 84 13.03 -2.87 0.18
C SER A 84 11.97 -2.13 1.00
N LEU A 85 10.78 -1.93 0.45
CA LEU A 85 9.66 -1.29 1.17
C LEU A 85 9.16 -2.15 2.34
N GLU A 86 9.03 -3.46 2.16
CA GLU A 86 8.64 -4.38 3.24
C GLU A 86 9.62 -4.31 4.42
N GLY A 87 10.93 -4.27 4.14
CA GLY A 87 11.96 -4.08 5.16
C GLY A 87 11.76 -2.77 5.94
N ARG A 88 11.53 -1.67 5.21
CA ARG A 88 11.30 -0.35 5.82
C ARG A 88 10.00 -0.26 6.60
N ILE A 89 8.92 -0.90 6.14
CA ILE A 89 7.64 -0.93 6.86
C ILE A 89 7.82 -1.58 8.23
N ARG A 90 8.62 -2.66 8.32
CA ARG A 90 8.93 -3.33 9.59
C ARG A 90 9.75 -2.48 10.56
N GLU A 91 10.44 -1.45 10.07
CA GLU A 91 11.19 -0.49 10.89
C GLU A 91 10.33 0.68 11.38
N LEU A 92 9.15 0.90 10.77
CA LEU A 92 8.25 1.98 11.17
C LEU A 92 7.51 1.61 12.46
N SER A 93 7.36 2.60 13.33
CA SER A 93 6.54 2.44 14.52
C SER A 93 5.07 2.28 14.14
N ARG A 94 4.31 1.57 14.98
CA ARG A 94 2.86 1.43 14.86
C ARG A 94 2.38 0.73 13.58
N LEU A 95 3.26 0.06 12.85
CA LEU A 95 2.91 -0.76 11.69
C LEU A 95 3.44 -2.18 11.85
N ASP A 96 2.61 -3.16 11.49
CA ASP A 96 3.05 -4.54 11.30
C ASP A 96 2.86 -4.94 9.84
N LEU A 97 3.68 -5.87 9.38
CA LEU A 97 3.53 -6.49 8.06
C LEU A 97 3.32 -8.00 8.25
N THR A 98 2.19 -8.50 7.77
CA THR A 98 1.85 -9.92 7.83
C THR A 98 2.61 -10.71 6.77
N GLN A 99 2.58 -12.05 6.86
CA GLN A 99 3.28 -12.93 5.91
C GLN A 99 2.71 -12.86 4.49
N ASP A 100 1.41 -12.58 4.37
CA ASP A 100 0.69 -12.37 3.11
C ASP A 100 0.88 -10.96 2.52
N GLY A 101 1.69 -10.12 3.17
CA GLY A 101 2.02 -8.77 2.68
C GLY A 101 0.99 -7.70 3.03
N ASN A 102 0.03 -8.00 3.92
CA ASN A 102 -0.90 -7.01 4.43
C ASN A 102 -0.26 -6.15 5.51
N ILE A 103 -0.49 -4.84 5.42
CA ILE A 103 -0.03 -3.87 6.40
C ILE A 103 -1.12 -3.72 7.46
N LEU A 104 -0.74 -3.80 8.73
CA LEU A 104 -1.62 -3.54 9.86
C LEU A 104 -1.19 -2.24 10.53
N ALA A 105 -2.14 -1.33 10.72
CA ALA A 105 -1.99 -0.13 11.53
C ALA A 105 -2.30 -0.45 12.99
N CYS A 106 -1.35 -0.21 13.89
CA CYS A 106 -1.42 -0.60 15.29
C CYS A 106 -1.73 0.62 16.18
N PHE A 107 -2.97 0.72 16.63
CA PHE A 107 -3.43 1.83 17.48
C PHE A 107 -3.36 1.44 18.95
N PRO A 108 -2.58 2.15 19.79
CA PRO A 108 -2.48 1.86 21.20
C PRO A 108 -3.81 2.05 21.94
N LEU A 109 -3.99 1.23 22.96
CA LEU A 109 -5.07 1.37 23.93
C LEU A 109 -4.61 2.27 25.07
N VAL A 110 -5.42 3.28 25.38
CA VAL A 110 -5.20 4.22 26.47
C VAL A 110 -6.18 3.87 27.59
N HIS A 111 -5.65 3.36 28.71
CA HIS A 111 -6.44 3.11 29.90
C HIS A 111 -6.80 4.41 30.59
N ARG A 112 -8.10 4.66 30.72
CA ARG A 112 -8.67 5.70 31.58
C ARG A 112 -9.35 5.04 32.77
N SER A 113 -9.68 5.84 33.79
CA SER A 113 -10.13 5.37 35.11
C SER A 113 -11.31 4.39 35.12
N SER A 114 -12.13 4.34 34.07
CA SER A 114 -13.29 3.44 33.98
C SER A 114 -13.51 2.79 32.61
N TRP A 115 -12.61 3.02 31.64
CA TRP A 115 -12.77 2.55 30.26
C TRP A 115 -11.45 2.69 29.49
N THR A 116 -11.29 1.89 28.43
CA THR A 116 -10.13 1.93 27.56
C THR A 116 -10.51 2.52 26.20
N SER A 117 -9.84 3.61 25.79
CA SER A 117 -10.03 4.24 24.47
C SER A 117 -8.91 3.83 23.52
N VAL A 118 -9.19 3.83 22.22
CA VAL A 118 -8.19 3.62 21.17
C VAL A 118 -7.80 5.00 20.65
N GLU A 119 -6.53 5.36 20.69
CA GLU A 119 -6.07 6.68 20.26
C GLU A 119 -4.82 6.56 19.39
N ASP A 120 -4.73 7.39 18.34
CA ASP A 120 -3.48 7.58 17.60
C ASP A 120 -2.70 8.72 18.25
N THR A 121 -1.99 8.42 19.35
CA THR A 121 -1.29 9.44 20.13
C THR A 121 -0.26 10.15 19.26
N ASN A 122 -0.37 11.49 19.20
CA ASN A 122 0.54 12.35 18.43
C ASN A 122 0.60 12.01 16.93
N ASP A 123 -0.47 11.40 16.38
CA ASP A 123 -0.57 11.00 14.98
C ASP A 123 0.59 10.10 14.51
N GLU A 124 1.21 9.32 15.42
CA GLU A 124 2.34 8.45 15.08
C GLU A 124 1.97 7.42 14.01
N THR A 125 0.80 6.78 14.13
CA THR A 125 0.34 5.76 13.19
C THR A 125 0.05 6.41 11.83
N ALA A 126 -0.60 7.57 11.83
CA ALA A 126 -0.77 8.36 10.62
C ALA A 126 0.56 8.77 9.98
N GLY A 127 1.55 9.20 10.78
CA GLY A 127 2.88 9.56 10.31
C GLY A 127 3.58 8.39 9.61
N SER A 128 3.57 7.21 10.22
CA SER A 128 4.11 5.99 9.63
C SER A 128 3.38 5.60 8.33
N LEU A 129 2.05 5.62 8.31
CA LEU A 129 1.28 5.33 7.08
C LEU A 129 1.56 6.35 5.98
N HIS A 130 1.65 7.64 6.32
CA HIS A 130 2.01 8.68 5.37
C HIS A 130 3.41 8.45 4.78
N GLN A 131 4.35 8.00 5.60
CA GLN A 131 5.68 7.63 5.14
C GLN A 131 5.63 6.46 4.15
N VAL A 132 4.85 5.40 4.43
CA VAL A 132 4.67 4.29 3.49
C VAL A 132 4.07 4.78 2.16
N LEU A 133 3.02 5.59 2.21
CA LEU A 133 2.40 6.19 1.02
C LEU A 133 3.39 6.99 0.20
N ARG A 134 4.19 7.84 0.85
CA ARG A 134 5.22 8.65 0.19
C ARG A 134 6.26 7.78 -0.52
N LEU A 135 6.65 6.67 0.10
CA LEU A 135 7.62 5.75 -0.48
C LEU A 135 7.06 5.00 -1.69
N ILE A 136 5.83 4.50 -1.59
CA ILE A 136 5.14 3.86 -2.71
C ILE A 136 5.02 4.85 -3.87
N SER A 137 4.50 6.06 -3.63
CA SER A 137 4.34 7.10 -4.65
C SER A 137 5.67 7.50 -5.30
N PHE A 138 6.76 7.53 -4.53
CA PHE A 138 8.09 7.80 -5.09
C PHE A 138 8.52 6.72 -6.09
N HIS A 139 8.32 5.44 -5.75
CA HIS A 139 8.66 4.34 -6.65
C HIS A 139 7.74 4.31 -7.87
N GLU A 140 6.43 4.49 -7.71
CA GLU A 140 5.48 4.60 -8.83
C GLU A 140 5.85 5.75 -9.79
N LEU A 141 6.23 6.92 -9.25
CA LEU A 141 6.66 8.05 -10.06
C LEU A 141 7.99 7.78 -10.79
N LYS A 142 8.94 7.13 -10.11
CA LYS A 142 10.21 6.74 -10.71
C LYS A 142 10.01 5.78 -11.87
N GLU A 143 9.23 4.73 -11.69
CA GLU A 143 8.90 3.77 -12.76
C GLU A 143 8.16 4.46 -13.91
N SER A 144 7.18 5.31 -13.59
CA SER A 144 6.44 6.07 -14.61
C SER A 144 7.35 7.02 -15.41
N THR A 145 8.33 7.64 -14.77
CA THR A 145 9.30 8.53 -15.43
C THR A 145 10.17 7.76 -16.41
N ILE A 146 10.65 6.56 -16.03
CA ILE A 146 11.42 5.69 -16.93
C ILE A 146 10.60 5.34 -18.18
N LEU A 147 9.31 5.02 -18.00
CA LEU A 147 8.41 4.72 -19.12
C LEU A 147 8.19 5.93 -20.04
N ILE A 148 8.03 7.13 -19.47
CA ILE A 148 7.88 8.38 -20.22
C ILE A 148 9.18 8.69 -20.99
N GLU A 149 10.34 8.59 -20.34
CA GLU A 149 11.64 8.82 -20.96
C GLU A 149 11.87 7.86 -22.13
N LEU A 150 11.52 6.57 -21.96
CA LEU A 150 11.61 5.58 -23.00
C LEU A 150 10.67 5.90 -24.18
N ALA A 151 9.43 6.33 -23.90
CA ALA A 151 8.48 6.74 -24.93
C ALA A 151 8.96 7.98 -25.71
N MET A 152 9.52 8.96 -25.00
CA MET A 152 10.10 10.17 -25.60
C MET A 152 11.35 9.88 -26.41
N TRP A 153 12.22 8.98 -25.94
CA TRP A 153 13.37 8.52 -26.70
C TRP A 153 12.93 7.84 -28.01
N LYS A 154 11.92 6.96 -27.91
CA LYS A 154 11.32 6.30 -29.08
C LYS A 154 10.72 7.29 -30.08
N SER A 155 10.09 8.38 -29.63
CA SER A 155 9.49 9.37 -30.52
C SER A 155 10.54 10.24 -31.25
N ARG A 156 11.69 10.51 -30.61
CA ARG A 156 12.77 11.31 -31.21
C ARG A 156 13.56 10.57 -32.30
N LEU A 157 13.60 9.24 -32.26
CA LEU A 157 14.16 8.41 -33.34
C LEU A 157 13.37 8.48 -34.66
N VAL A 158 12.22 9.16 -34.69
CA VAL A 158 11.32 9.23 -35.85
C VAL A 158 11.55 10.48 -36.72
N VAL A 159 12.48 11.36 -36.35
CA VAL A 159 12.53 12.72 -36.94
C VAL A 159 13.44 12.88 -38.17
N ASP A 160 14.50 12.08 -38.37
CA ASP A 160 15.37 12.24 -39.55
C ASP A 160 15.59 10.91 -40.30
N GLU A 161 15.30 10.95 -41.60
CA GLU A 161 15.38 9.93 -42.66
C GLU A 161 14.23 8.91 -42.84
N ALA A 162 13.56 9.02 -44.00
CA ALA A 162 12.87 7.98 -44.76
C ALA A 162 11.90 7.02 -44.01
N ARG A 163 10.85 7.63 -43.44
CA ARG A 163 9.44 7.23 -43.19
C ARG A 163 8.83 5.86 -43.61
N ALA A 164 9.54 4.74 -43.69
CA ALA A 164 8.88 3.41 -43.78
C ALA A 164 9.36 2.40 -42.72
N ASP A 165 10.64 2.39 -42.37
CA ASP A 165 11.25 1.31 -41.57
C ASP A 165 11.55 1.65 -40.10
N CYS A 166 11.38 2.90 -39.66
CA CYS A 166 11.73 3.32 -38.29
C CYS A 166 10.63 3.09 -37.25
N ARG A 167 9.72 2.13 -37.45
CA ARG A 167 8.95 1.56 -36.33
C ARG A 167 9.83 0.57 -35.59
N THR A 168 10.90 1.02 -34.96
CA THR A 168 11.63 0.16 -34.03
C THR A 168 10.65 -0.25 -32.93
N SER A 169 10.38 -1.55 -32.85
CA SER A 169 9.50 -2.07 -31.82
C SER A 169 10.09 -1.73 -30.45
N VAL A 170 9.23 -1.63 -29.44
CA VAL A 170 9.76 -1.51 -28.07
C VAL A 170 10.67 -2.73 -27.87
N PRO A 171 11.93 -2.57 -27.41
CA PRO A 171 12.79 -3.72 -27.18
C PRO A 171 12.08 -4.73 -26.28
N ASP A 172 12.20 -6.01 -26.60
CA ASP A 172 11.44 -7.06 -25.91
C ASP A 172 11.58 -7.02 -24.37
N PRO A 173 12.77 -6.72 -23.79
CA PRO A 173 12.88 -6.51 -22.34
C PRO A 173 12.00 -5.38 -21.80
N ALA A 174 11.87 -4.28 -22.55
CA ALA A 174 11.04 -3.15 -22.15
C ALA A 174 9.54 -3.44 -22.32
N LYS A 175 9.13 -4.24 -23.32
CA LYS A 175 7.74 -4.71 -23.43
C LYS A 175 7.34 -5.52 -22.19
N CYS A 176 8.21 -6.43 -21.76
CA CYS A 176 7.98 -7.24 -20.56
C CYS A 176 7.83 -6.36 -19.31
N LEU A 177 8.73 -5.40 -19.11
CA LEU A 177 8.68 -4.49 -17.95
C LEU A 177 7.43 -3.60 -17.94
N ILE A 178 6.99 -3.09 -19.09
CA ILE A 178 5.74 -2.32 -19.21
C ILE A 178 4.54 -3.19 -18.81
N MET A 179 4.48 -4.42 -19.32
CA MET A 179 3.39 -5.33 -19.02
C MET A 179 3.36 -5.75 -17.56
N GLU A 180 4.52 -5.97 -16.94
CA GLU A 180 4.64 -6.25 -15.52
C GLU A 180 4.16 -5.07 -14.68
N TYR A 181 4.65 -3.86 -14.98
CA TYR A 181 4.26 -2.66 -14.26
C TYR A 181 2.77 -2.35 -14.37
N CYS A 182 2.18 -2.50 -15.56
CA CYS A 182 0.76 -2.27 -15.79
C CYS A 182 -0.14 -3.44 -15.34
N GLY A 183 0.42 -4.54 -14.82
CA GLY A 183 -0.33 -5.69 -14.36
C GLY A 183 -0.97 -6.53 -15.48
N PHE A 184 -0.41 -6.48 -16.70
CA PHE A 184 -0.86 -7.26 -17.86
C PHE A 184 -0.14 -8.61 -18.02
N THR A 185 0.84 -8.93 -17.16
CA THR A 185 1.55 -10.20 -17.20
C THR A 185 0.60 -11.39 -17.07
N GLY A 186 0.65 -12.32 -18.03
CA GLY A 186 -0.21 -13.51 -18.08
C GLY A 186 -1.59 -13.27 -18.69
N PHE A 187 -2.00 -12.02 -18.87
CA PHE A 187 -3.20 -11.64 -19.63
C PHE A 187 -2.87 -11.33 -21.09
N LEU A 188 -1.71 -10.73 -21.31
CA LEU A 188 -1.13 -10.47 -22.61
C LEU A 188 0.25 -11.17 -22.67
N GLU A 189 0.68 -11.50 -23.89
CA GLU A 189 2.04 -11.97 -24.15
C GLU A 189 2.77 -10.90 -24.99
N PRO A 190 3.98 -10.49 -24.60
CA PRO A 190 4.73 -9.50 -25.37
C PRO A 190 5.02 -10.08 -26.75
N ALA A 191 4.69 -9.34 -27.81
CA ALA A 191 5.08 -9.71 -29.16
C ALA A 191 6.60 -9.53 -29.30
N ILE A 192 7.35 -10.61 -29.04
CA ILE A 192 8.81 -10.68 -29.14
C ILE A 192 9.17 -10.72 -30.64
N GLU A 193 9.93 -9.72 -31.10
CA GLU A 193 10.41 -9.73 -32.48
C GLU A 193 11.66 -10.61 -32.55
N SER A 194 11.49 -11.86 -33.00
CA SER A 194 12.63 -12.74 -33.30
C SER A 194 13.50 -12.08 -34.37
N ASP A 195 14.74 -11.74 -34.01
CA ASP A 195 15.71 -11.06 -34.86
C ASP A 195 15.90 -11.83 -36.18
N ARG A 196 15.28 -11.35 -37.27
CA ARG A 196 15.41 -11.93 -38.62
C ARG A 196 16.75 -11.54 -39.27
N ARG A 197 17.85 -11.74 -38.55
CA ARG A 197 19.20 -11.41 -39.03
C ARG A 197 20.17 -12.59 -39.04
N PHE A 198 19.69 -13.82 -39.23
CA PHE A 198 20.54 -14.91 -39.71
C PHE A 198 19.70 -15.87 -40.56
N ASN A 199 19.63 -15.65 -41.87
CA ASN A 199 19.41 -16.70 -42.86
C ASN A 199 19.94 -16.23 -44.22
N VAL A 200 21.13 -16.75 -44.53
CA VAL A 200 21.85 -16.86 -45.82
C VAL A 200 22.32 -15.58 -46.49
#